data_AF-A0A2D6WAQ1-F1
#
_entry.id   AF-A0A2D6WAQ1-F1
#
_cell.length_a   1.000
_cell.length_b   1.000
_cell.length_c   1.000
_cell.angle_alpha   90.00
_cell.angle_beta   90.00
_cell.angle_gamma   90.00
#
_symmetry.space_group_name_H-M   'P 1'
#
loop_
_entity.id
_entity.type
_entity.pdbx_description
1 polymer ?
#
loop_
_entity_poly.entity_id
_entity_poly.type
_entity_poly.pdbx_seq_one_letter_code
_entity_poly.pdbx_strand_id
1 'polypeptide(L)' 'MSTKNKTLICLLGPILIGCVLLYFFDPHANDFYPKCTVKKLTGLDCPGCGSTRAAYLFLHGDFLEGFSRNPL' A
#
# COMPACT_ATOMS: atom_id res chain seq x y z
N MET A 1 26.35 17.70 8.92
CA MET A 1 24.94 17.28 8.73
C MET A 1 24.31 16.96 10.08
N SER A 2 23.37 17.79 10.54
CA SER A 2 22.71 17.69 11.85
C SER A 2 22.00 16.35 12.04
N THR A 3 22.03 15.78 13.26
CA THR A 3 21.37 14.52 13.63
C THR A 3 19.90 14.49 13.21
N LYS A 4 19.23 15.65 13.25
CA LYS A 4 17.83 15.84 12.81
C LYS A 4 17.61 15.44 11.34
N ASN A 5 18.57 15.75 10.45
CA ASN A 5 18.48 15.44 9.02
C ASN A 5 18.68 13.94 8.76
N LYS A 6 19.53 13.28 9.55
CA LYS A 6 19.72 11.82 9.44
C LYS A 6 18.44 11.07 9.82
N THR A 7 17.77 11.48 10.90
CA THR A 7 16.49 10.89 11.30
C THR A 7 15.40 11.12 10.26
N LEU A 8 15.31 12.33 9.69
CA LEU A 8 14.36 12.65 8.62
C LEU A 8 14.56 11.75 7.39
N ILE A 9 15.80 11.53 6.97
CA ILE A 9 16.11 10.67 5.82
C ILE A 9 15.76 9.20 6.12
N CYS A 10 16.07 8.70 7.33
CA CYS A 10 15.74 7.34 7.74
C CYS A 10 14.23 7.07 7.78
N LEU A 11 13.39 8.09 8.02
CA LEU A 11 11.94 7.95 8.04
C LEU A 11 11.32 8.18 6.65
N LEU A 12 11.70 9.25 5.96
CA LEU A 12 11.08 9.62 4.69
C LEU A 12 11.56 8.77 3.51
N GLY A 13 12.84 8.35 3.52
CA GLY A 13 13.42 7.55 2.44
C GLY A 13 12.64 6.26 2.18
N PRO A 14 12.40 5.40 3.19
CA PRO A 14 11.64 4.17 3.03
C PRO A 14 10.19 4.40 2.60
N ILE A 15 9.54 5.45 3.11
CA ILE A 15 8.17 5.80 2.74
C ILE A 15 8.10 6.16 1.25
N LEU A 16 9.00 7.02 0.77
CA LEU A 16 9.07 7.40 -0.63
C LEU A 16 9.34 6.19 -1.54
N ILE A 17 10.28 5.34 -1.16
CA ILE A 17 10.58 4.11 -1.90
C ILE A 17 9.34 3.20 -1.94
N GLY A 18 8.65 3.02 -0.82
CA GLY A 18 7.42 2.25 -0.74
C GLY A 18 6.31 2.79 -1.65
N CYS A 19 6.11 4.12 -1.67
CA CYS A 19 5.13 4.75 -2.55
C CYS A 19 5.48 4.58 -4.03
N VAL A 20 6.75 4.74 -4.40
CA VAL A 20 7.21 4.53 -5.80
C VAL A 20 7.02 3.08 -6.22
N LEU A 21 7.41 2.13 -5.36
CA LEU A 21 7.22 0.71 -5.65
C LEU A 21 5.73 0.38 -5.81
N LEU A 22 4.87 0.86 -4.90
CA LEU A 22 3.44 0.66 -5.04
C LEU A 22 2.90 1.29 -6.31
N TYR A 23 3.34 2.50 -6.68
CA TYR A 23 2.88 3.16 -7.90
C TYR A 23 3.13 2.31 -9.16
N PHE A 24 4.31 1.69 -9.27
CA PHE A 24 4.67 0.91 -10.46
C PHE A 24 4.25 -0.57 -10.42
N PHE A 25 4.12 -1.16 -9.24
CA PHE A 25 3.78 -2.57 -9.08
C PHE A 25 2.33 -2.73 -8.63
N ASP A 26 1.46 -3.05 -9.57
CA ASP A 26 0.05 -3.29 -9.31
C ASP A 26 -0.18 -4.50 -8.36
N PRO A 27 -0.75 -4.30 -7.16
CA PRO A 27 -1.08 -5.35 -6.20
C PRO A 27 -2.31 -6.21 -6.58
N HIS A 28 -2.98 -5.88 -7.69
CA HIS A 28 -4.07 -6.65 -8.27
C HIS A 28 -3.58 -7.63 -9.33
N ALA A 29 -2.60 -7.24 -10.15
CA ALA A 29 -2.13 -8.04 -11.29
C ALA A 29 -0.88 -8.89 -11.02
N ASN A 30 -0.03 -8.51 -10.05
CA ASN A 30 1.26 -9.17 -9.85
C ASN A 30 1.18 -10.31 -8.81
N ASP A 31 1.59 -11.52 -9.21
CA ASP A 31 1.74 -12.69 -8.32
C ASP A 31 2.81 -12.50 -7.24
N PHE A 32 3.65 -11.46 -7.35
CA PHE A 32 4.59 -11.04 -6.31
C PHE A 32 3.87 -10.68 -5.00
N TYR A 33 2.65 -10.16 -5.08
CA TYR A 33 1.86 -9.85 -3.89
C TYR A 33 1.19 -11.13 -3.36
N PRO A 34 1.31 -11.43 -2.07
CA PRO A 34 0.72 -12.63 -1.50
C PRO A 34 -0.79 -12.63 -1.70
N LYS A 35 -1.33 -13.76 -2.18
CA LYS A 35 -2.78 -13.96 -2.28
C LYS A 35 -3.35 -13.90 -0.86
N CYS A 36 -4.32 -13.01 -0.65
CA CYS A 36 -4.90 -12.79 0.67
C CYS A 36 -5.77 -14.00 1.06
N THR A 37 -5.28 -14.84 1.97
CA THR A 37 -6.02 -16.01 2.46
C THR A 37 -7.34 -15.62 3.10
N VAL A 38 -7.39 -14.49 3.82
CA VAL A 38 -8.62 -13.96 4.42
C VAL A 38 -9.66 -13.68 3.34
N LYS A 39 -9.31 -12.93 2.28
CA LYS A 39 -10.21 -12.68 1.14
C LYS A 39 -10.68 -13.98 0.48
N LYS A 40 -9.79 -14.97 0.36
CA LYS A 40 -10.15 -16.27 -0.21
C LYS A 40 -11.15 -17.04 0.66
N LEU A 41 -11.06 -16.92 1.99
CA LEU A 41 -11.91 -17.63 2.94
C LEU A 41 -13.22 -16.90 3.22
N THR A 42 -13.20 -15.57 3.32
CA THR A 42 -14.34 -14.76 3.79
C THR A 42 -14.91 -13.84 2.72
N GLY A 43 -14.21 -13.64 1.59
CA GLY A 43 -14.55 -12.63 0.58
C GLY A 43 -14.12 -11.20 0.95
N LEU A 44 -13.71 -10.96 2.20
CA LEU A 44 -13.39 -9.64 2.74
C LEU A 44 -11.89 -9.29 2.60
N ASP A 45 -11.59 -8.03 2.31
CA ASP A 45 -10.22 -7.53 2.35
C ASP A 45 -9.72 -7.49 3.80
N CYS A 46 -8.54 -8.05 4.08
CA CYS A 46 -7.92 -7.92 5.41
C CYS A 46 -7.24 -6.55 5.55
N PRO A 47 -7.06 -6.02 6.78
CA PRO A 47 -6.49 -4.69 6.98
C PRO A 47 -5.08 -4.53 6.39
N GLY A 48 -4.30 -5.61 6.25
CA GLY A 48 -2.97 -5.56 5.63
C GLY A 48 -3.02 -5.46 4.10
N CYS A 49 -3.64 -6.43 3.42
CA CYS A 49 -3.69 -6.45 1.96
C CYS A 49 -4.65 -5.38 1.40
N GLY A 50 -5.74 -5.09 2.11
CA GLY A 50 -6.71 -4.06 1.77
C GLY A 50 -6.11 -2.66 1.81
N SER A 51 -5.36 -2.32 2.87
CA SER A 51 -4.63 -1.03 2.95
C SER A 51 -3.58 -0.87 1.86
N THR A 52 -2.87 -1.94 1.51
CA THR A 52 -1.87 -1.90 0.41
C THR A 52 -2.55 -1.62 -0.95
N ARG A 53 -3.68 -2.26 -1.23
CA ARG A 53 -4.49 -2.00 -2.45
C ARG A 53 -5.14 -0.62 -2.44
N ALA A 54 -5.64 -0.18 -1.29
CA ALA A 54 -6.18 1.16 -1.13
C ALA A 54 -5.10 2.23 -1.39
N ALA A 55 -3.89 2.05 -0.85
CA ALA A 55 -2.76 2.96 -1.08
C ALA A 55 -2.37 3.02 -2.57
N TYR A 56 -2.37 1.88 -3.27
CA TYR A 56 -2.19 1.83 -4.72
C TYR A 56 -3.23 2.67 -5.45
N LEU A 57 -4.51 2.48 -5.13
CA LEU A 57 -5.62 3.21 -5.76
C LEU A 57 -5.54 4.71 -5.45
N PHE A 58 -5.22 5.09 -4.21
CA PHE A 58 -5.01 6.50 -3.84
C PHE A 58 -3.85 7.15 -4.60
N LEU A 59 -2.76 6.40 -4.84
CA LEU A 59 -1.63 6.87 -5.65
C LEU A 59 -2.01 7.08 -7.12
N HIS A 60 -3.04 6.38 -7.62
CA HIS A 60 -3.56 6.51 -8.99
C HIS A 60 -4.77 7.44 -9.11
N GLY A 61 -5.29 7.96 -7.99
CA GLY A 61 -6.44 8.87 -7.95
C GLY A 61 -7.81 8.19 -7.81
N ASP A 62 -7.85 6.87 -7.65
CA ASP A 62 -9.08 6.08 -7.51
C ASP A 62 -9.56 6.01 -6.06
N PHE A 63 -9.95 7.16 -5.50
CA PHE A 63 -10.32 7.28 -4.08
C PHE A 63 -11.55 6.45 -3.69
N LEU A 64 -12.59 6.42 -4.54
CA LEU A 64 -13.82 5.66 -4.30
C LEU A 64 -13.56 4.16 -4.15
N GLU A 65 -12.78 3.60 -5.07
CA GLU A 65 -12.37 2.21 -5.02
C GLU A 65 -11.44 1.98 -3.83
N GLY A 66 -10.52 2.92 -3.57
CA GLY A 66 -9.59 2.85 -2.44
C GLY A 66 -10.28 2.74 -1.08
N PHE A 67 -11.33 3.53 -0.83
CA PHE A 67 -12.14 3.42 0.38
C PHE A 67 -12.90 2.09 0.46
N SER A 68 -13.34 1.55 -0.67
CA SER A 68 -14.04 0.25 -0.71
C SER A 68 -13.12 -0.93 -0.39
N ARG A 69 -11.80 -0.78 -0.59
CA ARG A 69 -10.79 -1.81 -0.26
C ARG A 69 -10.36 -1.82 1.21
N ASN A 70 -10.70 -0.79 1.96
CA ASN A 70 -10.42 -0.69 3.39
C ASN A 70 -11.55 0.09 4.06
N PRO A 71 -12.75 -0.51 4.21
CA PRO A 71 -13.81 0.13 4.97
C PRO A 71 -13.31 0.22 6.41
N LEU A 72 -13.02 1.45 6.86
CA LEU A 72 -12.70 1.76 8.25
C LEU A 72 -13.80 1.25 9.19
#